data_AF-A0A2V8HMI1-F1
#
_entry.id   AF-A0A2V8HMI1-F1
#
_cell.length_a   1.000
_cell.length_b   1.000
_cell.length_c   1.000
_cell.angle_alpha   90.00
_cell.angle_beta   90.00
_cell.angle_gamma   90.00
#
_symmetry.space_group_name_H-M   'P 1'
#
loop_
_entity.id
_entity.type
_entity.pdbx_description
1 polymer ?
#
loop_
_entity_poly.entity_id
_entity_poly.type
_entity_poly.pdbx_seq_one_letter_code
_entity_poly.pdbx_strand_id
1 'polypeptide(L)'
;MGDSGEGLVDAEARIQEQMEEREAERRRRAGSTPPIDPERLREQESLKLARAELQRQAAATVHPVRKKQIAAALAEIEKRLAN
;
A
#
# COMPACT_ATOMS: atom_id res chain seq x y z
N MET A 1 -31.33 -29.05 40.42
CA MET A 1 -31.50 -28.93 38.97
C MET A 1 -30.84 -27.61 38.59
N GLY A 2 -29.52 -27.64 38.38
CA GLY A 2 -28.73 -26.47 38.03
C GLY A 2 -28.74 -26.32 36.52
N ASP A 3 -29.18 -25.15 36.09
CA ASP A 3 -29.39 -24.75 34.71
C ASP A 3 -28.10 -24.84 33.89
N SER A 4 -27.98 -25.90 33.10
CA SER A 4 -26.87 -26.10 32.15
C SER A 4 -26.97 -25.23 30.89
N GLY A 5 -28.01 -24.37 30.79
CA GLY A 5 -28.25 -23.47 29.66
C GLY A 5 -27.76 -22.04 29.88
N GLU A 6 -27.84 -21.50 31.10
CA GLU A 6 -27.47 -20.10 31.39
C GLU A 6 -26.01 -19.77 31.03
N GLY A 7 -25.06 -20.68 31.26
CA GLY A 7 -23.64 -20.44 30.95
C GLY A 7 -23.28 -20.50 29.46
N LEU A 8 -24.09 -21.17 28.63
CA LEU A 8 -23.89 -21.24 27.17
C LEU A 8 -24.42 -19.98 26.48
N VAL A 9 -25.56 -19.47 26.95
CA VAL A 9 -26.14 -18.20 26.50
C VAL A 9 -25.17 -17.03 26.78
N ASP A 10 -24.49 -17.04 27.94
CA ASP A 10 -23.46 -16.06 28.28
C ASP A 10 -22.18 -16.17 27.43
N ALA A 11 -21.83 -17.37 26.98
CA ALA A 11 -20.66 -17.62 26.15
C ALA A 11 -20.91 -17.17 24.70
N GLU A 12 -22.08 -17.47 24.15
CA GLU A 12 -22.51 -17.01 22.82
C GLU A 12 -22.66 -15.49 22.77
N ALA A 13 -23.25 -14.89 23.82
CA ALA A 13 -23.35 -13.43 23.94
C ALA A 13 -21.96 -12.76 23.95
N ARG A 14 -20.99 -13.31 24.70
CA ARG A 14 -19.61 -12.80 24.72
C ARG A 14 -18.89 -12.96 23.38
N ILE A 15 -19.14 -14.05 22.65
CA ILE A 15 -18.57 -14.26 21.31
C ILE A 15 -19.15 -13.23 20.33
N GLN A 16 -20.46 -13.00 20.40
CA GLN A 16 -21.14 -12.03 19.54
C GLN A 16 -20.63 -10.60 19.80
N GLU A 17 -20.48 -10.21 21.06
CA GLU A 17 -19.94 -8.90 21.44
C GLU A 17 -18.50 -8.70 20.92
N GLN A 18 -17.64 -9.71 21.03
CA GLN A 18 -16.28 -9.67 20.48
C GLN A 18 -16.24 -9.59 18.95
N MET A 19 -17.19 -10.23 18.27
CA MET A 19 -17.34 -10.15 16.82
C MET A 19 -17.75 -8.73 16.40
N GLU A 20 -18.73 -8.14 17.09
CA GLU A 20 -19.19 -6.78 16.86
C GLU A 20 -18.09 -5.74 17.13
N GLU A 21 -17.30 -5.93 18.19
CA GLU A 21 -16.17 -5.05 18.50
C GLU A 21 -15.08 -5.11 17.42
N ARG A 22 -14.75 -6.33 16.95
CA ARG A 22 -13.81 -6.53 15.83
C ARG A 22 -14.33 -5.94 14.53
N GLU A 23 -15.62 -6.05 14.24
CA GLU A 23 -16.24 -5.43 13.07
C GLU A 23 -16.24 -3.90 13.16
N ALA A 24 -16.55 -3.35 14.33
CA ALA A 24 -16.48 -1.91 14.58
C ALA A 24 -15.04 -1.39 14.43
N GLU A 25 -14.04 -2.14 14.87
CA GLU A 25 -12.63 -1.82 14.64
C GLU A 25 -12.25 -1.89 13.16
N ARG A 26 -12.70 -2.92 12.42
CA ARG A 26 -12.50 -3.01 10.96
C ARG A 26 -13.12 -1.83 10.22
N ARG A 27 -14.36 -1.43 10.56
CA ARG A 27 -15.05 -0.29 9.95
C ARG A 27 -14.32 1.03 10.25
N ARG A 28 -13.83 1.21 11.48
CA ARG A 28 -13.02 2.38 11.87
C ARG A 28 -11.72 2.48 11.06
N ARG A 29 -11.02 1.36 10.85
CA ARG A 29 -9.79 1.29 10.04
C ARG A 29 -10.07 1.46 8.53
N ALA A 30 -11.18 0.93 8.04
CA ALA A 30 -11.58 1.08 6.64
C ALA A 30 -11.93 2.53 6.29
N GLY A 31 -12.49 3.30 7.23
CA GLY A 31 -12.81 4.72 7.04
C GLY A 31 -11.65 5.70 7.27
N SER A 32 -10.51 5.26 7.82
CA SER A 32 -9.42 6.16 8.22
C SER A 32 -8.36 6.42 7.14
N THR A 33 -8.41 5.67 6.02
CA THR A 33 -7.45 5.90 4.93
C THR A 33 -8.09 6.88 3.95
N PRO A 34 -7.52 8.09 3.75
CA PRO A 34 -8.02 9.00 2.73
C PRO A 34 -8.01 8.28 1.38
N PRO A 35 -9.04 8.47 0.53
CA PRO A 35 -9.04 7.89 -0.80
C PRO A 35 -7.78 8.35 -1.55
N ILE A 36 -6.92 7.40 -1.88
CA ILE A 36 -5.74 7.65 -2.72
C ILE A 36 -6.28 7.87 -4.14
N ASP A 37 -5.90 8.99 -4.75
CA ASP A 37 -6.20 9.26 -6.15
C ASP A 37 -5.57 8.15 -7.02
N PRO A 38 -6.38 7.33 -7.71
CA PRO A 38 -5.89 6.19 -8.47
C PRO A 38 -4.95 6.60 -9.61
N GLU A 39 -5.12 7.80 -10.17
CA GLU A 39 -4.22 8.30 -11.22
C GLU A 39 -2.86 8.70 -10.64
N ARG A 40 -2.83 9.29 -9.45
CA ARG A 40 -1.56 9.54 -8.74
C ARG A 40 -0.81 8.25 -8.43
N LEU A 41 -1.52 7.20 -8.01
CA LEU A 41 -0.90 5.90 -7.78
C LEU A 41 -0.31 5.32 -9.07
N ARG A 42 -1.07 5.38 -10.18
CA ARG A 42 -0.59 4.92 -11.50
C ARG A 42 0.62 5.69 -11.99
N GLU A 43 0.65 7.00 -11.78
CA GLU A 43 1.80 7.85 -12.13
C GLU A 43 3.04 7.42 -11.34
N GLN A 44 2.92 7.23 -10.01
CA GLN A 44 4.04 6.78 -9.18
C GLN A 44 4.57 5.41 -9.60
N GLU A 45 3.68 4.45 -9.87
CA GLU A 45 4.10 3.12 -10.35
C GLU A 45 4.78 3.20 -11.73
N SER A 46 4.26 4.05 -12.63
CA SER A 46 4.88 4.29 -13.93
C SER A 46 6.28 4.89 -13.80
N LEU A 47 6.48 5.84 -12.88
CA LEU A 47 7.79 6.42 -12.58
C LEU A 47 8.76 5.38 -12.00
N LYS A 48 8.31 4.50 -11.11
CA LYS A 48 9.13 3.39 -10.59
C LYS A 48 9.58 2.44 -11.70
N LEU A 49 8.68 2.08 -12.61
CA LEU A 49 8.99 1.24 -13.77
C LEU A 49 10.02 1.92 -14.69
N ALA A 50 9.81 3.20 -15.01
CA ALA A 50 10.74 3.98 -15.82
C ALA A 50 12.13 4.10 -15.17
N ARG A 51 12.20 4.30 -13.86
CA ARG A 51 13.46 4.31 -13.10
C ARG A 51 14.20 2.99 -13.24
N ALA A 52 13.52 1.87 -13.00
CA ALA A 52 14.12 0.55 -13.08
C ALA A 52 14.67 0.25 -14.48
N GLU A 53 13.93 0.64 -15.53
CA GLU A 53 14.37 0.48 -16.90
C GLU A 53 15.59 1.36 -17.23
N LEU A 54 15.58 2.63 -16.85
CA LEU A 54 16.73 3.51 -17.08
C LEU A 54 17.97 3.07 -16.30
N GLN A 55 17.82 2.50 -15.11
CA GLN A 55 18.93 1.89 -14.36
C GLN A 55 19.53 0.69 -15.12
N ARG A 56 18.69 -0.19 -15.69
CA ARG A 56 19.16 -1.29 -16.56
C ARG A 56 19.90 -0.74 -17.78
N GLN A 57 19.35 0.26 -18.45
CA GLN A 57 20.01 0.90 -19.59
C GLN A 57 21.33 1.56 -19.21
N ALA A 58 21.42 2.19 -18.04
CA ALA A 58 22.65 2.80 -17.55
C ALA A 58 23.78 1.77 -17.39
N ALA A 59 23.45 0.57 -16.89
CA ALA A 59 24.40 -0.52 -16.73
C ALA A 59 24.91 -1.08 -18.06
N ALA A 60 24.05 -1.15 -19.09
CA ALA A 60 24.41 -1.70 -20.40
C ALA A 60 25.01 -0.68 -21.38
N THR A 61 24.76 0.62 -21.18
CA THR A 61 25.18 1.66 -22.12
C THR A 61 26.69 1.91 -22.03
N VAL A 62 27.38 1.91 -23.17
CA VAL A 62 28.82 2.27 -23.25
C VAL A 62 29.02 3.72 -23.69
N HIS A 63 28.16 4.24 -24.58
CA HIS A 63 28.33 5.56 -25.18
C HIS A 63 28.26 6.70 -24.12
N PRO A 64 29.28 7.57 -24.01
CA PRO A 64 29.40 8.51 -22.89
C PRO A 64 28.30 9.57 -22.87
N VAL A 65 27.88 10.07 -24.04
CA VAL A 65 26.77 11.03 -24.13
C VAL A 65 25.46 10.39 -23.69
N ARG A 66 25.24 9.13 -24.06
CA ARG A 66 24.01 8.41 -23.71
C ARG A 66 23.97 8.13 -22.21
N LYS A 67 25.10 7.80 -21.58
CA LYS A 67 25.21 7.69 -20.10
C LYS A 67 24.79 9.00 -19.41
N LYS A 68 25.27 10.15 -19.89
CA LYS A 68 24.90 11.46 -19.33
C LYS A 68 23.40 11.75 -19.47
N GLN A 69 22.81 11.43 -20.62
CA GLN A 69 21.36 11.58 -20.84
C GLN A 69 20.55 10.69 -19.90
N ILE A 70 20.93 9.42 -19.74
CA ILE A 70 20.26 8.49 -18.84
C ILE A 70 20.37 8.95 -17.39
N ALA A 71 21.55 9.43 -16.97
CA ALA A 71 21.76 9.98 -15.62
C ALA A 71 20.89 11.21 -15.35
N ALA A 72 20.76 12.12 -16.32
CA ALA A 72 19.88 13.29 -16.19
C ALA A 72 18.40 12.87 -16.09
N ALA A 73 17.96 11.89 -16.89
CA ALA A 73 16.60 11.38 -16.83
C ALA A 73 16.29 10.68 -15.50
N LEU A 74 17.25 9.90 -14.95
CA LEU A 74 17.12 9.29 -13.62
C LEU A 74 16.97 10.34 -12.52
N ALA A 75 17.78 11.40 -12.54
CA ALA A 75 17.70 12.48 -11.56
C ALA A 75 16.34 13.18 -11.57
N GLU A 76 15.77 13.41 -12.76
CA GLU A 76 14.42 13.99 -12.89
C GLU A 76 13.33 13.05 -12.35
N ILE A 77 13.44 11.74 -12.60
CA ILE A 77 12.49 10.77 -12.04
C ILE A 77 12.59 10.72 -10.51
N GLU A 78 13.80 10.74 -9.95
CA GLU A 78 14.01 10.74 -8.50
C GLU A 78 13.42 12.00 -7.85
N LYS A 79 13.56 13.15 -8.50
CA LYS A 79 12.91 14.39 -8.05
C LYS A 79 11.38 14.27 -8.04
N ARG A 80 10.77 13.65 -9.07
CA ARG A 80 9.32 13.46 -9.14
C ARG A 80 8.79 12.45 -8.12
N LEU A 81 9.56 11.39 -7.84
CA LEU A 81 9.21 10.38 -6.84
C LEU A 81 9.36 10.88 -5.39
N ALA A 82 10.14 11.92 -5.16
CA ALA A 82 10.33 12.54 -3.85
C ALA A 82 9.26 13.59 -3.49
N ASN A 83 8.42 13.99 -4.46
CA ASN A 83 7.30 14.92 -4.29
C ASN A 83 5.99 14.15 -4.09
#